data_AF-A0AAU9QH25-F1
#
_entry.id   AF-A0AAU9QH25-F1
#
_cell.length_a   1.000
_cell.length_b   1.000
_cell.length_c   1.000
_cell.angle_alpha   90.00
_cell.angle_beta   90.00
_cell.angle_gamma   90.00
#
_symmetry.space_group_name_H-M   'P 1'
#
loop_
_entity.id
_entity.type
_entity.pdbx_description
1 polymer ?
#
loop_
_entity_poly.entity_id
_entity_poly.type
_entity_poly.pdbx_seq_one_letter_code
_entity_poly.pdbx_strand_id
1 'polypeptide(L)'
;MKEALQDIWMAETRDDAYHAFSTFQKRFEAKYPKATDCLVKDKAEMLAFYDYPAEHWVHIRTTNPIESMFATVRLRTNKTKNCGNRKTTLMMAYKLMRSAETKWRRLRGFALLADVVKDVRFINGVKEMETHQQVTA
;
A
#
# COMPACT_ATOMS: atom_id res chain seq x y z
N MET A 1 5.28 -19.59 2.28
CA MET A 1 4.39 -18.58 2.91
C MET A 1 4.57 -17.23 2.25
N LYS A 2 5.81 -16.71 2.12
CA LYS A 2 6.06 -15.44 1.42
C LYS A 2 5.54 -15.42 -0.02
N GLU A 3 5.88 -16.42 -0.83
CA GLU A 3 5.39 -16.56 -2.22
C GLU A 3 3.87 -16.61 -2.27
N ALA A 4 3.25 -17.50 -1.48
CA ALA A 4 1.80 -17.60 -1.40
C ALA A 4 1.10 -16.30 -0.93
N LEU A 5 1.78 -15.44 -0.15
CA LEU A 5 1.27 -14.12 0.21
C LEU A 5 1.40 -13.14 -0.97
N GLN A 6 2.51 -13.22 -1.72
CA GLN A 6 2.72 -12.44 -2.94
C GLN A 6 1.69 -12.77 -4.01
N ASP A 7 1.32 -14.04 -4.15
CA ASP A 7 0.27 -14.48 -5.08
C ASP A 7 -1.07 -13.77 -4.85
N ILE A 8 -1.37 -13.34 -3.62
CA ILE A 8 -2.60 -12.62 -3.29
C ILE A 8 -2.58 -11.20 -3.85
N TRP A 9 -1.57 -10.39 -3.49
CA TRP A 9 -1.58 -8.96 -3.82
C TRP A 9 -0.93 -8.64 -5.17
N MET A 10 -0.22 -9.60 -5.79
CA MET A 10 0.28 -9.49 -7.16
C MET A 10 -0.69 -9.99 -8.22
N ALA A 11 -1.84 -10.57 -7.81
CA ALA A 11 -2.86 -11.01 -8.74
C ALA A 11 -3.33 -9.88 -9.66
N GLU A 12 -3.72 -10.23 -10.88
CA GLU A 12 -4.13 -9.27 -11.90
C GLU A 12 -5.49 -8.64 -11.57
N THR A 13 -6.42 -9.44 -11.05
CA THR A 13 -7.76 -8.98 -10.65
C THR A 13 -8.04 -9.22 -9.17
N ARG A 14 -9.02 -8.49 -8.64
CA ARG A 14 -9.52 -8.68 -7.27
C ARG A 14 -10.06 -10.10 -7.05
N ASP A 15 -10.71 -10.69 -8.04
CA ASP A 15 -11.29 -12.04 -7.92
C ASP A 15 -10.20 -13.10 -7.86
N ASP A 16 -9.15 -12.97 -8.68
CA ASP A 16 -7.97 -13.84 -8.61
C ASP A 16 -7.29 -13.73 -7.25
N ALA A 17 -7.16 -12.51 -6.72
CA ALA A 17 -6.63 -12.29 -5.37
C ALA A 17 -7.47 -13.02 -4.31
N TYR A 18 -8.79 -13.04 -4.45
CA TYR A 18 -9.68 -13.78 -3.54
C TYR A 18 -9.52 -15.30 -3.65
N HIS A 19 -9.34 -15.82 -4.87
CA HIS A 19 -9.03 -17.24 -5.06
C HIS A 19 -7.69 -17.62 -4.45
N ALA A 20 -6.64 -16.82 -4.67
CA ALA A 20 -5.33 -16.99 -4.05
C ALA A 20 -5.41 -16.94 -2.52
N PHE A 21 -6.23 -16.02 -1.97
CA PHE A 21 -6.46 -15.89 -0.53
C PHE A 21 -7.08 -17.17 0.06
N SER A 22 -8.11 -17.73 -0.59
CA SER A 22 -8.75 -18.95 -0.13
C SER A 22 -7.78 -20.15 -0.10
N THR A 23 -6.87 -20.20 -1.07
CA THR A 23 -5.82 -21.22 -1.16
C THR A 23 -4.77 -21.03 -0.06
N PHE A 24 -4.39 -19.77 0.21
CA PHE A 24 -3.48 -19.42 1.29
C PHE A 24 -4.03 -19.85 2.67
N GLN A 25 -5.29 -19.53 2.95
CA GLN A 25 -5.94 -19.90 4.22
C GLN A 25 -5.91 -21.42 4.42
N LYS A 26 -6.43 -22.19 3.47
CA LYS A 26 -6.44 -23.66 3.55
C LYS A 26 -5.06 -24.26 3.79
N ARG A 27 -4.02 -23.65 3.21
CA ARG A 27 -2.64 -24.15 3.31
C ARG A 27 -1.95 -23.82 4.64
N PHE A 28 -2.26 -22.67 5.24
CA PHE A 28 -1.49 -22.15 6.39
C PHE A 28 -2.29 -21.99 7.69
N GLU A 29 -3.62 -22.06 7.65
CA GLU A 29 -4.48 -21.93 8.84
C GLU A 29 -4.12 -22.91 9.95
N ALA A 30 -3.96 -24.20 9.63
CA ALA A 30 -3.61 -25.21 10.64
C ALA A 30 -2.24 -24.98 11.30
N LYS A 31 -1.29 -24.37 10.58
CA LYS A 31 0.08 -24.14 11.07
C LYS A 31 0.24 -22.78 11.75
N TYR A 32 -0.48 -21.77 11.28
CA TYR A 32 -0.35 -20.37 11.71
C TYR A 32 -1.71 -19.69 11.84
N PRO A 33 -2.60 -20.16 12.73
CA PRO A 33 -3.99 -19.69 12.81
C PRO A 33 -4.08 -18.19 13.05
N LYS A 34 -3.32 -17.66 14.03
CA LYS A 34 -3.32 -16.23 14.37
C LYS A 34 -2.89 -15.32 13.21
N ALA A 35 -1.94 -15.76 12.39
CA ALA A 35 -1.47 -14.96 11.26
C ALA A 35 -2.53 -14.94 10.15
N THR A 36 -3.19 -16.08 9.92
CA THR A 36 -4.27 -16.21 8.95
C THR A 36 -5.50 -15.42 9.39
N ASP A 37 -5.89 -15.47 10.66
CA ASP A 37 -7.02 -14.70 11.21
C ASP A 37 -6.82 -13.19 11.04
N CYS A 38 -5.61 -12.70 11.32
CA CYS A 38 -5.25 -11.30 11.12
C CYS A 38 -5.42 -10.89 9.65
N LEU A 39 -4.98 -11.75 8.73
CA LEU A 39 -5.08 -11.48 7.30
C LEU A 39 -6.54 -11.52 6.83
N VAL A 40 -7.35 -12.46 7.33
CA VAL A 40 -8.77 -12.63 6.98
C VAL A 40 -9.59 -11.42 7.43
N LYS A 41 -9.28 -10.90 8.63
CA LYS A 41 -9.98 -9.74 9.19
C LYS A 41 -9.88 -8.51 8.31
N ASP A 42 -8.69 -8.19 7.82
CA ASP A 42 -8.40 -6.96 7.07
C ASP A 42 -8.36 -7.21 5.54
N LYS A 43 -9.04 -8.27 5.08
CA LYS A 43 -8.99 -8.77 3.71
C LYS A 43 -9.51 -7.75 2.69
N ALA A 44 -10.57 -7.02 3.02
CA ALA A 44 -11.17 -6.05 2.12
C ALA A 44 -10.26 -4.82 1.95
N GLU A 45 -9.72 -4.33 3.06
CA GLU A 45 -8.81 -3.19 3.14
C GLU A 45 -7.51 -3.49 2.39
N MET A 46 -6.99 -4.72 2.52
CA MET A 46 -5.78 -5.15 1.83
C MET A 46 -5.94 -5.14 0.29
N LEU A 47 -7.14 -5.39 -0.22
CA LEU A 47 -7.45 -5.45 -1.66
C LEU A 47 -8.13 -4.18 -2.18
N ALA A 48 -8.24 -3.13 -1.37
CA ALA A 48 -8.81 -1.84 -1.78
C ALA A 48 -7.97 -1.16 -2.88
N PHE A 49 -6.68 -1.50 -3.01
CA PHE A 49 -5.81 -0.89 -4.03
C PHE A 49 -6.30 -1.16 -5.47
N TYR A 50 -7.11 -2.19 -5.71
CA TYR A 50 -7.70 -2.47 -7.03
C TYR A 50 -8.69 -1.39 -7.49
N ASP A 51 -9.21 -0.56 -6.58
CA ASP A 51 -10.08 0.59 -6.88
C ASP A 51 -9.27 1.85 -7.27
N TYR A 52 -7.95 1.74 -7.40
CA TYR A 52 -7.04 2.81 -7.80
C TYR A 52 -6.30 2.46 -9.09
N PRO A 53 -5.78 3.44 -9.85
CA PRO A 53 -5.06 3.20 -11.09
C PRO A 53 -3.96 2.14 -10.98
N ALA A 54 -3.87 1.25 -11.98
CA ALA A 54 -2.85 0.19 -11.99
C ALA A 54 -1.41 0.72 -11.90
N GLU A 55 -1.17 1.90 -12.45
CA GLU A 55 0.11 2.61 -12.39
C GLU A 55 0.55 2.96 -10.96
N HIS A 56 -0.40 3.14 -10.05
CA HIS A 56 -0.15 3.48 -8.64
C HIS A 56 0.15 2.25 -7.79
N TRP A 57 -0.26 1.06 -8.23
CA TRP A 57 -0.16 -0.18 -7.45
C TRP A 57 1.24 -0.47 -6.96
N VAL A 58 2.27 -0.21 -7.77
CA VAL A 58 3.68 -0.42 -7.40
C VAL A 58 4.10 0.42 -6.19
N HIS A 59 3.47 1.58 -5.97
CA HIS A 59 3.70 2.44 -4.82
C HIS A 59 2.84 2.05 -3.62
N ILE A 60 1.60 1.61 -3.83
CA ILE A 60 0.66 1.24 -2.76
C ILE A 60 1.06 -0.10 -2.13
N ARG A 61 1.51 -1.06 -2.94
CA ARG A 61 1.87 -2.42 -2.50
C ARG A 61 3.18 -2.50 -1.71
N THR A 62 3.93 -1.40 -1.60
CA THR A 62 5.23 -1.38 -0.91
C THR A 62 5.16 -0.51 0.35
N THR A 63 5.76 -0.99 1.43
CA THR A 63 5.95 -0.23 2.67
C THR A 63 7.16 0.70 2.63
N ASN A 64 7.96 0.66 1.56
CA ASN A 64 9.21 1.42 1.45
C ASN A 64 9.05 2.94 1.64
N PRO A 65 8.00 3.61 1.13
CA PRO A 65 7.78 5.04 1.39
C PRO A 65 7.68 5.38 2.88
N ILE A 66 7.18 4.44 3.69
CA ILE A 66 7.06 4.58 5.15
C ILE A 66 8.37 4.12 5.81
N GLU A 67 8.83 2.91 5.51
CA GLU A 67 9.99 2.30 6.16
C GLU A 67 11.28 3.05 5.91
N SER A 68 11.55 3.48 4.68
CA SER A 68 12.76 4.21 4.30
C SER A 68 12.88 5.55 5.03
N MET A 69 11.75 6.23 5.21
CA MET A 69 11.69 7.49 5.96
C MET A 69 12.07 7.29 7.42
N PHE A 70 11.45 6.30 8.07
CA PHE A 70 11.71 6.02 9.47
C PHE A 70 13.05 5.31 9.71
N ALA A 71 13.65 4.67 8.70
CA ALA A 71 14.95 4.02 8.83
C ALA A 71 16.04 4.99 9.28
N THR A 72 16.05 6.20 8.73
CA THR A 72 17.02 7.25 9.11
C THR A 72 16.84 7.71 10.56
N VAL A 73 15.58 7.87 10.99
CA VAL A 73 15.22 8.25 12.36
C VAL A 73 15.62 7.17 13.35
N ARG A 74 15.32 5.90 13.05
CA ARG A 74 15.71 4.75 13.89
C ARG A 74 17.22 4.63 13.97
N LEU A 75 17.93 4.76 12.84
CA LEU A 75 19.38 4.73 12.79
C LEU A 75 19.99 5.79 13.71
N ARG A 76 19.51 7.04 13.62
CA ARG A 76 20.03 8.12 14.46
C ARG A 76 19.69 7.91 15.93
N THR A 77 18.47 7.48 16.23
CA THR A 77 18.02 7.17 17.60
C THR A 77 18.92 6.11 18.24
N ASN A 78 19.19 5.01 17.53
CA ASN A 78 20.06 3.94 18.00
C ASN A 78 21.51 4.40 18.21
N LYS A 79 22.01 5.33 17.38
CA LYS A 79 23.37 5.87 17.50
C LYS A 79 23.52 6.89 18.62
N THR A 80 22.50 7.71 18.88
CA THR A 80 22.56 8.77 19.89
C THR A 80 22.50 8.23 21.32
N LYS A 81 22.07 6.97 21.53
CA LYS A 81 22.01 6.22 22.81
C LYS A 81 21.20 6.88 23.95
N ASN A 82 20.86 8.16 23.88
CA ASN A 82 20.06 8.89 24.85
C ASN A 82 19.11 9.88 24.14
N CYS A 83 17.89 10.05 24.65
CA CYS A 83 16.82 10.76 23.93
C CYS A 83 16.87 12.29 24.04
N GLY A 84 17.75 12.85 24.88
CA GLY A 84 17.69 14.27 25.24
C GLY A 84 16.33 14.65 25.84
N ASN A 85 15.84 15.86 25.56
CA ASN A 85 14.50 16.32 25.95
C ASN A 85 13.50 16.11 24.79
N ARG A 86 12.19 15.98 25.08
CA ARG A 86 11.12 15.74 24.09
C ARG A 86 11.21 16.66 22.87
N LYS A 87 11.44 17.96 23.10
CA LYS A 87 11.58 18.95 22.02
C LYS A 87 12.77 18.63 21.11
N THR A 88 13.91 18.25 21.67
CA THR A 88 15.11 17.92 20.88
C THR A 88 14.93 16.65 20.06
N THR A 89 14.28 15.62 20.61
CA THR A 89 13.96 14.38 19.87
C THR A 89 13.02 14.66 18.70
N LEU A 90 11.98 15.46 18.93
CA LEU A 90 11.03 15.84 17.89
C LEU A 90 11.71 16.64 16.77
N MET A 91 12.56 17.62 17.13
CA MET A 91 13.32 18.40 16.15
C MET A 91 14.28 17.53 15.34
N MET A 92 14.93 16.55 15.97
CA MET A 92 15.80 15.59 15.29
C MET A 92 15.02 14.76 14.27
N ALA A 93 13.89 14.16 14.68
CA ALA A 93 13.04 13.38 13.78
C ALA A 93 12.54 14.24 12.60
N TYR A 94 12.05 15.45 12.88
CA TYR A 94 11.60 16.40 11.86
C TYR A 94 12.70 16.73 10.85
N LYS A 95 13.91 17.05 11.30
CA LYS A 95 15.02 17.39 10.40
C LYS A 95 15.49 16.21 9.55
N LEU A 96 15.51 14.99 10.11
CA LEU A 96 15.83 13.80 9.33
C LEU A 96 14.77 13.51 8.26
N MET A 97 13.49 13.64 8.62
CA MET A 97 12.39 13.46 7.66
C MET A 97 12.45 14.50 6.54
N ARG A 98 12.68 15.78 6.86
CA ARG A 98 12.91 16.84 5.85
C ARG A 98 14.10 16.54 4.95
N SER A 99 15.18 15.98 5.48
CA SER A 99 16.33 15.59 4.67
C SER A 99 15.98 14.46 3.70
N ALA A 100 15.12 13.53 4.09
CA ALA A 100 14.75 12.38 3.27
C ALA A 100 13.70 12.76 2.20
N GLU A 101 12.82 13.72 2.47
CA GLU A 101 11.84 14.29 1.53
C GLU A 101 12.47 14.72 0.20
N THR A 102 13.68 15.29 0.24
CA THR A 102 14.38 15.80 -0.96
C THR A 102 14.69 14.73 -2.01
N LYS A 103 14.69 13.44 -1.63
CA LYS A 103 15.00 12.32 -2.52
C LYS A 103 13.74 11.61 -3.05
N TRP A 104 12.56 12.08 -2.68
CA TRP A 104 11.32 11.42 -3.05
C TRP A 104 11.04 11.53 -4.55
N ARG A 105 10.59 10.42 -5.11
CA ARG A 105 10.13 10.36 -6.50
C ARG A 105 8.64 10.65 -6.55
N ARG A 106 8.21 11.32 -7.61
CA ARG A 106 6.78 11.45 -7.91
C ARG A 106 6.15 10.08 -8.12
N LEU A 107 4.86 9.98 -7.82
CA LEU A 107 4.06 8.79 -8.14
C LEU A 107 4.11 8.53 -9.65
N ARG A 108 4.26 7.27 -10.04
CA ARG A 108 3.96 6.83 -11.41
C ARG A 108 2.49 7.12 -11.71
N GLY A 109 2.18 7.56 -12.93
CA GLY A 109 0.81 7.94 -13.26
C GLY A 109 0.32 9.17 -12.50
N PHE A 110 1.20 10.13 -12.18
CA PHE A 110 0.85 11.32 -11.38
C PHE A 110 -0.35 12.10 -11.94
N ALA A 111 -0.54 12.12 -13.27
CA ALA A 111 -1.69 12.77 -13.89
C ALA A 111 -3.04 12.15 -13.47
N LEU A 112 -3.08 10.83 -13.25
CA LEU A 112 -4.28 10.10 -12.81
C LEU A 112 -4.66 10.41 -11.36
N LEU A 113 -3.78 11.04 -10.58
CA LEU A 113 -4.12 11.50 -9.24
C LEU A 113 -5.28 12.50 -9.25
N ALA A 114 -5.40 13.31 -10.32
CA ALA A 114 -6.52 14.21 -10.48
C ALA A 114 -7.86 13.48 -10.60
N ASP A 115 -7.86 12.29 -11.23
CA ASP A 115 -9.06 11.45 -11.36
C ASP A 115 -9.41 10.78 -10.01
N VAL A 116 -8.39 10.34 -9.26
CA VAL A 116 -8.58 9.81 -7.90
C VAL A 116 -9.17 10.87 -6.96
N VAL A 117 -8.69 12.12 -7.03
CA VAL A 117 -9.21 13.24 -6.21
C VAL A 117 -10.66 13.60 -6.57
N LYS A 118 -11.10 13.29 -7.79
CA LYS A 118 -12.49 13.48 -8.25
C LYS A 118 -13.37 12.25 -8.01
N ASP A 119 -12.89 11.26 -7.26
CA ASP A 119 -13.58 10.00 -6.98
C ASP A 119 -14.04 9.24 -8.24
N VAL A 120 -13.25 9.33 -9.31
CA VAL A 120 -13.47 8.50 -10.52
C VAL A 120 -13.30 7.04 -10.14
N ARG A 121 -14.24 6.19 -10.59
CA ARG A 121 -14.20 4.75 -10.33
C ARG A 121 -13.16 4.06 -11.19
N PHE A 122 -12.33 3.24 -10.55
CA PHE A 122 -11.45 2.29 -11.21
C PHE A 122 -11.87 0.88 -10.82
N ILE A 123 -11.89 -0.03 -11.79
CA ILE A 123 -12.17 -1.44 -11.57
C ILE A 123 -10.93 -2.20 -12.01
N ASN A 124 -10.29 -2.90 -11.07
CA ASN A 124 -9.00 -3.57 -11.29
C ASN A 124 -7.96 -2.64 -11.95
N GLY A 125 -7.94 -1.38 -11.52
CA GLY A 125 -6.97 -0.38 -11.96
C GLY A 125 -7.19 0.21 -13.35
N VAL A 126 -8.30 -0.13 -14.01
CA VAL A 126 -8.75 0.49 -15.26
C VAL A 126 -9.88 1.47 -14.97
N LYS A 127 -9.82 2.65 -15.57
CA LYS A 127 -10.86 3.68 -15.44
C LYS A 127 -12.17 3.18 -16.05
N GLU A 128 -13.26 3.28 -15.30
CA GLU A 128 -14.59 3.04 -15.84
C GLU A 128 -14.90 4.15 -16.86
N MET A 129 -14.96 3.81 -18.14
CA MET A 129 -15.46 4.74 -19.15
C MET A 129 -16.97 4.81 -19.01
N GLU A 130 -17.51 5.98 -18.66
CA GLU A 130 -18.94 6.24 -18.75
C GLU A 130 -19.39 5.91 -20.18
N THR A 131 -20.06 4.77 -20.33
CA THR A 131 -20.71 4.41 -21.59
C THR A 131 -21.93 5.31 -21.68
N HIS A 132 -21.75 6.54 -22.18
CA HIS A 132 -22.85 7.34 -22.70
C HIS A 132 -23.38 6.65 -23.97
N GLN A 133 -24.13 5.56 -23.79
CA GLN A 133 -25.02 5.06 -24.82
C GLN A 133 -26.10 6.13 -25.02
N GLN A 134 -25.94 6.89 -26.10
CA GLN A 134 -27.02 7.61 -26.74
C GLN A 134 -28.13 6.62 -27.05
N VAL A 135 -29.15 6.54 -26.19
CA VAL A 135 -30.47 6.02 -26.57
C VAL A 135 -31.26 7.23 -27.02
N THR A 136 -31.04 7.62 -28.28
CA THR A 136 -32.02 8.39 -29.04
C THR A 136 -32.90 7.36 -29.73
N ALA A 137 -34.12 7.19 -29.24
CA ALA A 137 -35.22 6.53 -29.94
C ALA A 137 -36.31 7.58 -30.19
#